data_AF-G0N527-F1
#
_entry.id   AF-G0N527-F1
#
_cell.length_a   1.000
_cell.length_b   1.000
_cell.length_c   1.000
_cell.angle_alpha   90.00
_cell.angle_beta   90.00
_cell.angle_gamma   90.00
#
_symmetry.space_group_name_H-M   'P 1'
#
loop_
_entity.id
_entity.type
_entity.pdbx_description
1 polymer ?
#
loop_
_entity_poly.entity_id
_entity_poly.type
_entity_poly.pdbx_seq_one_letter_code
_entity_poly.pdbx_strand_id
1 'polypeptide(L)'
;MFYCPLFLLLAFLAVICIAGRPFGEDHKEAIEGMKKAGIKEEIAEELFQIESKTNHEVAGASGDKAKGKKIIEEYKKNKKALFKKLSKDQLTKVKTFFA
;
A
#
# COMPACT_ATOMS: atom_id res chain seq x y z
N MET A 1 -12.40 27.09 -27.27
CA MET A 1 -12.93 25.76 -26.88
C MET A 1 -11.76 24.79 -26.70
N PHE A 2 -11.08 24.77 -25.54
CA PHE A 2 -9.91 23.88 -25.33
C PHE A 2 -9.74 23.40 -23.87
N TYR A 3 -10.81 23.36 -23.06
CA TYR A 3 -10.72 22.97 -21.64
C TYR A 3 -11.19 21.54 -21.33
N CYS A 4 -11.88 20.87 -22.26
CA CYS A 4 -12.42 19.52 -22.03
C CYS A 4 -11.40 18.37 -21.92
N PRO A 5 -10.27 18.33 -22.67
CA PRO A 5 -9.38 17.16 -22.60
C PRO A 5 -8.55 17.12 -21.31
N LEU A 6 -8.27 18.28 -20.69
CA LEU A 6 -7.45 18.35 -19.48
C LEU A 6 -8.21 17.84 -18.25
N PHE A 7 -9.52 18.09 -18.16
CA PHE A 7 -10.36 17.68 -17.04
C PHE A 7 -10.60 16.17 -17.04
N LEU A 8 -10.75 15.57 -18.22
CA LEU A 8 -10.88 14.11 -18.39
C LEU A 8 -9.56 13.40 -18.05
N LEU A 9 -8.42 13.98 -18.44
CA LEU A 9 -7.10 13.43 -18.09
C LEU A 9 -6.86 13.47 -16.57
N LEU A 10 -7.26 14.55 -15.89
CA LEU A 10 -7.15 14.69 -14.44
C LEU A 10 -8.07 13.70 -13.70
N ALA A 11 -9.31 13.52 -14.18
CA ALA A 11 -10.24 12.54 -13.61
C ALA A 11 -9.71 11.10 -13.77
N PHE A 12 -9.10 10.79 -14.92
CA PHE A 12 -8.47 9.49 -15.13
C PHE A 12 -7.23 9.30 -14.24
N LEU A 13 -6.40 10.35 -14.06
CA LEU A 13 -5.28 10.32 -13.12
C LEU A 13 -5.74 10.13 -11.67
N ALA A 14 -6.83 10.79 -11.26
CA ALA A 14 -7.41 10.64 -9.93
C ALA A 14 -7.95 9.23 -9.71
N VAL A 15 -8.63 8.64 -10.69
CA VAL A 15 -9.10 7.24 -10.63
C VAL A 15 -7.93 6.26 -10.58
N ILE A 16 -6.82 6.50 -11.29
CA ILE A 16 -5.61 5.67 -11.20
C ILE A 16 -4.90 5.82 -9.84
N CYS A 17 -4.89 7.03 -9.27
CA CYS A 17 -4.39 7.28 -7.91
C CYS A 17 -5.24 6.59 -6.82
N ILE A 18 -6.55 6.45 -7.04
CA ILE A 18 -7.47 5.80 -6.10
C ILE A 18 -7.47 4.28 -6.29
N ALA A 19 -7.44 3.78 -7.53
CA ALA A 19 -7.46 2.34 -7.83
C ALA A 19 -6.10 1.63 -7.56
N GLY A 20 -5.00 2.39 -7.49
CA GLY A 20 -3.67 1.87 -7.18
C GLY A 20 -3.23 2.04 -5.72
N ARG A 21 -4.02 2.70 -4.86
CA ARG A 21 -3.71 2.79 -3.43
C ARG A 21 -4.34 1.60 -2.71
N PRO A 22 -3.54 0.70 -2.08
CA PRO A 22 -4.11 -0.39 -1.30
C PRO A 22 -4.91 0.10 -0.08
N PHE A 23 -4.78 1.38 0.31
CA PHE A 23 -5.57 2.01 1.36
C PHE A 23 -6.01 3.41 0.95
N GLY A 24 -7.33 3.65 0.99
CA GLY A 24 -7.89 5.00 1.08
C GLY A 24 -7.34 5.71 2.32
N GLU A 25 -7.46 7.03 2.38
CA GLU A 25 -6.88 7.89 3.45
C GLU A 25 -7.28 7.51 4.89
N ASP A 26 -8.23 6.60 5.08
CA ASP A 26 -8.66 6.13 6.39
C ASP A 26 -7.94 4.85 6.83
N HIS A 27 -6.93 5.02 7.69
CA HIS A 27 -6.29 3.97 8.50
C HIS A 27 -7.31 2.99 9.10
N LYS A 28 -8.47 3.49 9.54
CA LYS A 28 -9.51 2.64 10.14
C LYS A 28 -10.11 1.66 9.13
N GLU A 29 -10.43 2.11 7.92
CA GLU A 29 -11.00 1.24 6.88
C GLU A 29 -10.01 0.17 6.43
N ALA A 30 -8.73 0.54 6.33
CA ALA A 30 -7.63 -0.37 6.03
C ALA A 30 -7.53 -1.53 7.04
N ILE A 31 -7.50 -1.19 8.33
CA ILE A 31 -7.39 -2.16 9.41
C ILE A 31 -8.66 -3.00 9.52
N GLU A 32 -9.84 -2.41 9.36
CA GLU A 32 -11.09 -3.16 9.36
C GLU A 32 -11.19 -4.15 8.18
N GLY A 33 -10.72 -3.78 6.99
CA GLY A 33 -10.65 -4.68 5.84
C GLY A 33 -9.77 -5.89 6.11
N MET A 34 -8.60 -5.68 6.70
CA MET A 34 -7.70 -6.77 7.10
C MET A 34 -8.29 -7.64 8.23
N LYS A 35 -8.94 -7.02 9.22
CA LYS A 35 -9.63 -7.74 10.30
C LYS A 35 -10.78 -8.61 9.78
N LYS A 36 -11.56 -8.11 8.82
CA LYS A 36 -12.60 -8.89 8.13
C LYS A 36 -12.03 -10.09 7.38
N ALA A 37 -10.81 -9.99 6.85
CA ALA A 37 -10.07 -11.10 6.26
C ALA A 37 -9.46 -12.06 7.30
N GLY A 38 -9.67 -11.83 8.60
CA GLY A 38 -9.19 -12.67 9.69
C GLY A 38 -7.71 -12.46 10.05
N ILE A 39 -7.12 -11.34 9.59
CA ILE A 39 -5.79 -10.90 9.99
C ILE A 39 -5.89 -10.24 11.36
N LYS A 40 -4.97 -10.56 12.28
CA LYS A 40 -4.95 -9.92 13.60
C LYS A 40 -4.68 -8.43 13.47
N GLU A 41 -5.30 -7.65 14.36
CA GLU A 41 -5.16 -6.19 14.40
C GLU A 41 -3.70 -5.74 14.45
N GLU A 42 -2.87 -6.32 15.33
CA GLU A 42 -1.44 -6.00 15.43
C GLU A 42 -0.67 -6.23 14.11
N ILE A 43 -1.03 -7.28 13.37
CA ILE A 43 -0.42 -7.59 12.06
C ILE A 43 -0.91 -6.61 11.00
N ALA A 44 -2.19 -6.25 11.06
CA ALA A 44 -2.80 -5.28 10.16
C ALA A 44 -2.18 -3.89 10.33
N GLU A 45 -1.95 -3.47 11.58
CA GLU A 45 -1.29 -2.20 11.90
C GLU A 45 0.16 -2.17 11.41
N GLU A 46 0.94 -3.23 11.67
CA GLU A 46 2.31 -3.32 11.15
C GLU A 46 2.35 -3.31 9.61
N LEU A 47 1.42 -4.01 8.94
CA LEU A 47 1.31 -3.98 7.47
C LEU A 47 0.98 -2.57 6.98
N PHE A 48 -0.01 -1.92 7.59
CA PHE A 48 -0.41 -0.58 7.20
C PHE A 48 0.74 0.42 7.37
N GLN A 49 1.49 0.36 8.47
CA GLN A 49 2.63 1.24 8.70
C GLN A 49 3.73 1.03 7.65
N ILE A 50 4.03 -0.22 7.28
CA ILE A 50 5.02 -0.54 6.23
C ILE A 50 4.58 0.04 4.89
N GLU A 51 3.32 -0.17 4.50
CA GLU A 51 2.77 0.30 3.22
C GLU A 51 2.68 1.84 3.18
N SER A 52 2.18 2.46 4.25
CA SER A 52 2.05 3.91 4.37
C SER A 52 3.41 4.63 4.34
N LYS A 53 4.39 4.13 5.11
CA LYS A 53 5.77 4.66 5.09
C LYS A 53 6.38 4.56 3.69
N THR A 54 6.25 3.41 3.04
CA THR A 54 6.77 3.19 1.68
C THR A 54 6.11 4.13 0.69
N ASN A 55 4.79 4.30 0.77
CA ASN A 55 4.06 5.18 -0.14
C ASN A 55 4.48 6.65 0.04
N HIS A 56 4.69 7.08 1.29
CA HIS A 56 5.20 8.42 1.58
C HIS A 56 6.62 8.64 1.04
N GLU A 57 7.51 7.67 1.22
CA GLU A 57 8.89 7.72 0.72
C GLU A 57 8.94 7.69 -0.82
N VAL A 58 8.09 6.89 -1.47
CA VAL A 58 7.97 6.85 -2.93
C VAL A 58 7.44 8.18 -3.47
N ALA A 59 6.43 8.78 -2.82
CA ALA A 59 5.92 10.09 -3.19
C ALA A 59 7.01 11.19 -3.06
N GLY A 60 7.83 11.12 -2.01
CA GLY A 60 8.96 12.02 -1.78
C GLY A 60 10.18 11.77 -2.70
N ALA A 61 10.24 10.64 -3.40
CA ALA A 61 11.35 10.31 -4.30
C ALA A 61 11.31 11.06 -5.64
N SER A 62 10.22 11.76 -5.96
CA SER A 62 10.08 12.66 -7.14
C SER A 62 10.61 12.08 -8.47
N GLY A 63 10.45 10.78 -8.70
CA GLY A 63 10.90 10.11 -9.94
C GLY A 63 12.37 9.67 -9.99
N ASP A 64 13.12 9.83 -8.91
CA ASP A 64 14.49 9.29 -8.78
C ASP A 64 14.47 7.76 -8.73
N LYS A 65 14.90 7.12 -9.83
CA LYS A 65 14.92 5.66 -9.97
C LYS A 65 15.84 4.96 -8.96
N ALA A 66 16.95 5.58 -8.57
CA ALA A 66 17.89 4.98 -7.62
C ALA A 66 17.33 4.99 -6.20
N LYS A 67 16.71 6.10 -5.79
CA LYS A 67 15.98 6.20 -4.51
C LYS A 67 14.77 5.28 -4.49
N GLY A 68 13.97 5.26 -5.56
CA GLY A 68 12.83 4.37 -5.70
C GLY A 68 13.22 2.89 -5.54
N LYS A 69 14.35 2.47 -6.16
CA LYS A 69 14.84 1.10 -6.00
C LYS A 69 15.21 0.78 -4.54
N LYS A 70 15.88 1.68 -3.82
CA LYS A 70 16.21 1.50 -2.41
C LYS A 70 14.97 1.38 -1.52
N ILE A 71 13.98 2.24 -1.75
CA ILE A 71 12.70 2.22 -1.02
C ILE A 71 11.98 0.88 -1.23
N ILE A 72 11.94 0.38 -2.47
CA ILE A 72 11.34 -0.93 -2.78
C ILE A 72 12.13 -2.09 -2.15
N GLU A 73 13.46 -2.02 -2.08
CA GLU A 73 14.26 -3.03 -1.38
C GLU A 73 14.00 -3.02 0.13
N GLU A 74 13.89 -1.84 0.75
CA GLU A 74 13.56 -1.70 2.17
C GLU A 74 12.15 -2.21 2.46
N TYR A 75 11.17 -1.87 1.62
CA TYR A 75 9.81 -2.42 1.68
C TYR A 75 9.81 -3.95 1.66
N LYS A 76 10.51 -4.58 0.70
CA LYS A 76 10.61 -6.05 0.61
C LYS A 76 11.26 -6.65 1.85
N LYS A 77 12.29 -6.00 2.40
CA LYS A 77 12.98 -6.44 3.62
C LYS A 77 12.03 -6.39 4.82
N ASN A 78 11.31 -5.30 5.00
CA ASN A 78 10.37 -5.11 6.11
C ASN A 78 9.19 -6.09 6.02
N LYS A 79 8.59 -6.23 4.83
CA LYS A 79 7.52 -7.20 4.56
C LYS A 79 7.98 -8.64 4.80
N LYS A 80 9.18 -9.01 4.37
CA LYS A 80 9.75 -10.35 4.61
C LYS A 80 10.05 -10.59 6.09
N ALA A 81 10.51 -9.57 6.82
CA ALA A 81 10.75 -9.67 8.26
C ALA A 81 9.45 -9.90 9.01
N LEU A 82 8.38 -9.18 8.66
CA LEU A 82 7.04 -9.41 9.19
C LEU A 82 6.58 -10.84 8.89
N PHE A 83 6.63 -11.27 7.63
CA PHE A 83 6.16 -12.59 7.22
C PHE A 83 6.86 -13.75 7.91
N LYS A 84 8.14 -13.59 8.31
CA LYS A 84 8.87 -14.58 9.09
C LYS A 84 8.37 -14.71 10.53
N LYS A 85 7.79 -13.65 11.10
CA LYS A 85 7.23 -13.63 12.45
C LYS A 85 5.79 -14.16 12.49
N LEU A 86 5.10 -14.21 11.33
CA LEU A 86 3.71 -14.66 11.24
C LEU A 86 3.60 -16.18 11.38
N SER A 87 2.51 -16.62 12.03
CA SER A 87 2.10 -18.02 11.97
C SER A 87 1.69 -18.39 10.54
N LYS A 88 1.74 -19.69 10.19
CA LYS A 88 1.34 -20.17 8.85
C LYS A 88 -0.09 -19.74 8.47
N ASP A 89 -1.02 -19.77 9.43
CA ASP A 89 -2.41 -19.31 9.26
C ASP A 89 -2.47 -17.82 8.88
N GLN A 90 -1.81 -16.96 9.67
CA GLN A 90 -1.82 -15.52 9.43
C GLN A 90 -1.10 -15.15 8.14
N LEU A 91 0.01 -15.82 7.83
CA LEU A 91 0.74 -15.63 6.59
C LEU A 91 -0.13 -15.98 5.37
N THR A 92 -0.92 -17.06 5.44
CA THR A 92 -1.86 -17.42 4.37
C THR A 92 -2.93 -16.34 4.20
N LYS A 93 -3.56 -15.88 5.28
CA LYS A 93 -4.58 -14.83 5.22
C LYS A 93 -4.06 -13.52 4.64
N VAL A 94 -2.88 -13.09 5.08
CA VAL A 94 -2.20 -11.92 4.53
C VAL A 94 -1.90 -12.10 3.04
N LYS A 95 -1.38 -13.27 2.63
CA LYS A 95 -1.14 -13.55 1.20
C LYS A 95 -2.42 -13.54 0.38
N THR A 96 -3.51 -14.14 0.86
CA THR A 96 -4.81 -14.15 0.18
C THR A 96 -5.40 -12.74 0.07
N PHE A 97 -5.21 -11.89 1.08
CA PHE A 97 -5.68 -10.50 1.05
C PHE A 97 -4.99 -9.65 -0.01
N PHE A 98 -3.72 -9.96 -0.33
CA PHE A 98 -2.91 -9.24 -1.33
C PHE A 98 -2.76 -9.98 -2.67
N ALA A 99 -3.40 -11.14 -2.85
CA ALA A 99 -3.36 -11.94 -4.07
C ALA A 99 -4.38 -11.42 -5.09
#